data_AF-A0A0J8QQC1-F1
#
_entry.id   AF-A0A0J8QQC1-F1
#
_cell.length_a   1.000
_cell.length_b   1.000
_cell.length_c   1.000
_cell.angle_alpha   90.00
_cell.angle_beta   90.00
_cell.angle_gamma   90.00
#
_symmetry.space_group_name_H-M   'P 1'
#
loop_
_entity.id
_entity.type
_entity.pdbx_description
1 polymer ?
#
loop_
_entity_poly.entity_id
_entity_poly.type
_entity_poly.pdbx_seq_one_letter_code
_entity_poly.pdbx_strand_id
1 'polypeptide(L)'
;MVNTRMVPPLLEAVLVDYNRNVPDAREAEVLNVMTTIIHKLHNLMEDKVPIIMESIFECTLEMINKDFHEYPEHRVSFFKLLQAINLYCFPALLKLDASQFKFVIDSCMWASKHDNREVENTGLTMCLELMNNMAETDLQTSSIFFRQFYIPILQDVFFVLTDTDHKAGFKSQAMLLSRMFFFVTTNKIQQPIYSPEQAPMGTSNREFLQEYVGSLLQSAFKNLQEVQVKQFVQGLFTLNDDFAKFKTHLRDFLISLKEFAGDNAELYAEEREQALREAKAAERDRAMKVGGLLKPAEMDQEDEL
;
A
#
# COMPACT_ATOMS: atom_id res chain seq x y z
N MET A 1 16.93 -27.20 2.98
CA MET A 1 17.97 -27.49 1.96
C MET A 1 18.26 -26.28 1.08
N VAL A 2 17.23 -25.65 0.47
CA VAL A 2 17.39 -24.47 -0.41
C VAL A 2 18.02 -23.28 0.34
N ASN A 3 17.42 -22.82 1.45
CA ASN A 3 17.97 -21.69 2.25
C ASN A 3 19.43 -21.92 2.66
N THR A 4 19.80 -23.11 3.13
CA THR A 4 21.13 -23.35 3.69
C THR A 4 22.22 -23.67 2.67
N ARG A 5 21.86 -24.14 1.46
CA ARG A 5 22.85 -24.64 0.48
C ARG A 5 22.87 -23.87 -0.84
N MET A 6 21.75 -23.26 -1.23
CA MET A 6 21.62 -22.60 -2.53
C MET A 6 21.62 -21.08 -2.40
N VAL A 7 20.95 -20.54 -1.37
CA VAL A 7 20.83 -19.09 -1.19
C VAL A 7 22.19 -18.43 -0.91
N PRO A 8 23.03 -18.86 0.06
CA PRO A 8 24.29 -18.19 0.34
C PRO A 8 25.22 -18.04 -0.87
N PRO A 9 25.55 -19.11 -1.64
CA PRO A 9 26.42 -18.96 -2.80
C PRO A 9 25.80 -18.12 -3.92
N LEU A 10 24.46 -18.12 -4.06
CA LEU A 10 23.77 -17.23 -4.98
C LEU A 10 23.96 -15.76 -4.57
N LEU A 11 23.71 -15.42 -3.30
CA LEU A 11 23.86 -14.06 -2.79
C LEU A 11 25.30 -13.56 -2.93
N GLU A 12 26.28 -14.40 -2.61
CA GLU A 12 27.71 -14.08 -2.78
C GLU A 12 28.06 -13.74 -4.24
N ALA A 13 27.47 -14.48 -5.20
CA ALA A 13 27.73 -14.28 -6.62
C ALA A 13 27.08 -13.00 -7.18
N VAL A 14 25.86 -12.67 -6.76
CA VAL A 14 25.06 -11.62 -7.41
C VAL A 14 25.05 -10.28 -6.67
N LEU A 15 25.09 -10.27 -5.34
CA LEU A 15 24.87 -9.02 -4.58
C LEU A 15 26.06 -8.08 -4.70
N VAL A 16 27.29 -8.60 -4.56
CA VAL A 16 28.52 -7.79 -4.64
C VAL A 16 28.73 -7.27 -6.06
N ASP A 17 28.42 -8.09 -7.07
CA ASP A 17 28.47 -7.71 -8.48
C ASP A 17 27.49 -6.57 -8.77
N TYR A 18 26.21 -6.73 -8.38
CA TYR A 18 25.19 -5.69 -8.52
C TYR A 18 25.60 -4.37 -7.86
N ASN A 19 26.10 -4.43 -6.62
CA ASN A 19 26.49 -3.22 -5.88
C ASN A 19 27.62 -2.46 -6.58
N ARG A 20 28.67 -3.17 -7.02
CA ARG A 20 29.89 -2.58 -7.59
C ARG A 20 29.76 -2.16 -9.05
N ASN A 21 28.76 -2.69 -9.76
CA ASN A 21 28.51 -2.30 -11.14
C ASN A 21 28.03 -0.84 -11.24
N VAL A 22 28.32 -0.23 -12.39
CA VAL A 22 27.76 1.07 -12.77
C VAL A 22 26.25 0.94 -13.00
N PRO A 23 25.46 2.02 -12.84
CA PRO A 23 24.00 1.99 -12.98
C PRO A 23 23.49 1.23 -14.22
N ASP A 24 24.05 1.51 -15.39
CA ASP A 24 23.64 0.88 -16.66
C ASP A 24 23.97 -0.62 -16.78
N ALA A 25 24.83 -1.13 -15.91
CA ALA A 25 25.23 -2.55 -15.87
C ALA A 25 24.56 -3.32 -14.72
N ARG A 26 23.71 -2.67 -13.93
CA ARG A 26 22.94 -3.33 -12.87
C ARG A 26 21.71 -3.97 -13.49
N GLU A 27 21.52 -5.26 -13.26
CA GLU A 27 20.39 -6.00 -13.81
C GLU A 27 19.20 -5.98 -12.83
N ALA A 28 18.04 -5.47 -13.26
CA ALA A 28 16.82 -5.45 -12.45
C ALA A 28 16.37 -6.86 -12.03
N GLU A 29 16.76 -7.88 -12.80
CA GLU A 29 16.45 -9.28 -12.49
C GLU A 29 17.06 -9.75 -11.17
N VAL A 30 18.15 -9.14 -10.70
CA VAL A 30 18.68 -9.41 -9.35
C VAL A 30 17.60 -9.09 -8.29
N LEU A 31 16.86 -7.99 -8.45
CA LEU A 31 15.79 -7.58 -7.54
C LEU A 31 14.60 -8.56 -7.61
N ASN A 32 14.23 -9.01 -8.82
CA ASN A 32 13.16 -9.98 -9.03
C ASN A 32 13.50 -11.35 -8.43
N VAL A 33 14.75 -11.80 -8.55
CA VAL A 33 15.24 -13.03 -7.93
C VAL A 33 15.17 -12.92 -6.41
N MET A 34 15.63 -11.82 -5.81
CA MET A 34 15.50 -11.61 -4.35
C MET A 34 14.04 -11.63 -3.90
N THR A 35 13.16 -10.94 -4.64
CA THR A 35 11.71 -10.92 -4.39
C THR A 35 11.14 -12.33 -4.42
N THR A 36 11.44 -13.11 -5.46
CA THR A 36 10.95 -14.48 -5.66
C THR A 36 11.43 -15.40 -4.52
N ILE A 37 12.70 -15.30 -4.12
CA ILE A 37 13.25 -16.13 -3.05
C ILE A 37 12.57 -15.81 -1.71
N ILE A 38 12.37 -14.52 -1.40
CA ILE A 38 11.66 -14.10 -0.19
C ILE A 38 10.20 -14.58 -0.22
N HIS A 39 9.51 -14.46 -1.35
CA HIS A 39 8.15 -15.01 -1.54
C HIS A 39 8.07 -16.53 -1.37
N LYS A 40 9.15 -17.27 -1.59
CA LYS A 40 9.13 -18.75 -1.49
C LYS A 40 9.63 -19.27 -0.15
N LEU A 41 10.52 -18.55 0.50
CA LEU A 41 11.17 -19.00 1.74
C LEU A 41 10.68 -18.25 2.98
N HIS A 42 9.97 -17.14 2.81
CA HIS A 42 9.41 -16.30 3.85
C HIS A 42 10.43 -15.97 4.95
N ASN A 43 10.06 -16.19 6.22
CA ASN A 43 10.86 -15.91 7.41
C ASN A 43 12.23 -16.61 7.43
N LEU A 44 12.43 -17.67 6.63
CA LEU A 44 13.74 -18.29 6.47
C LEU A 44 14.78 -17.36 5.83
N MET A 45 14.35 -16.27 5.20
CA MET A 45 15.23 -15.25 4.61
C MET A 45 15.55 -14.09 5.56
N GLU A 46 14.94 -14.01 6.75
CA GLU A 46 15.10 -12.87 7.67
C GLU A 46 16.56 -12.57 8.01
N ASP A 47 17.40 -13.60 8.16
CA ASP A 47 18.82 -13.45 8.48
C ASP A 47 19.67 -13.01 7.27
N LYS A 48 19.13 -13.11 6.04
CA LYS A 48 19.78 -12.65 4.79
C LYS A 48 19.29 -11.29 4.32
N VAL A 49 18.14 -10.80 4.79
CA VAL A 49 17.64 -9.47 4.40
C VAL A 49 18.67 -8.37 4.65
N PRO A 50 19.42 -8.32 5.77
CA PRO A 50 20.42 -7.27 5.99
C PRO A 50 21.48 -7.17 4.88
N ILE A 51 22.06 -8.30 4.44
CA ILE A 51 23.09 -8.30 3.39
C ILE A 51 22.50 -7.96 2.01
N ILE A 52 21.24 -8.35 1.75
CA ILE A 52 20.50 -7.95 0.55
C ILE A 52 20.35 -6.42 0.53
N MET A 53 19.86 -5.85 1.63
CA MET A 53 19.61 -4.40 1.74
C MET A 53 20.91 -3.59 1.67
N GLU A 54 21.98 -4.02 2.33
CA GLU A 54 23.30 -3.38 2.25
C GLU A 54 23.82 -3.31 0.80
N SER A 55 23.58 -4.36 0.01
CA SER A 55 24.10 -4.45 -1.35
C SER A 55 23.24 -3.73 -2.39
N ILE A 56 21.93 -3.64 -2.17
CA ILE A 56 20.96 -3.21 -3.18
C ILE A 56 20.34 -1.84 -2.88
N PHE A 57 20.13 -1.49 -1.61
CA PHE A 57 19.22 -0.41 -1.25
C PHE A 57 19.71 0.96 -1.74
N GLU A 58 20.85 1.44 -1.24
CA GLU A 58 21.36 2.78 -1.55
C GLU A 58 21.69 2.94 -3.04
N CYS A 59 22.33 1.94 -3.62
CA CYS A 59 22.79 2.01 -5.00
C CYS A 59 21.64 1.98 -6.02
N THR A 60 20.55 1.25 -5.74
CA THR A 60 19.34 1.26 -6.57
C THR A 60 18.54 2.53 -6.34
N LEU A 61 18.49 2.99 -5.08
CA LEU A 61 17.85 4.24 -4.71
C LEU A 61 18.41 5.42 -5.52
N GLU A 62 19.73 5.59 -5.57
CA GLU A 62 20.38 6.65 -6.34
C GLU A 62 20.06 6.63 -7.86
N MET A 63 19.65 5.47 -8.39
CA MET A 63 19.23 5.33 -9.78
C MET A 63 17.80 5.82 -9.98
N ILE A 64 16.90 5.49 -9.04
CA ILE A 64 15.45 5.66 -9.25
C ILE A 64 14.88 6.96 -8.66
N ASN A 65 15.64 7.69 -7.83
CA ASN A 65 15.18 8.89 -7.12
C ASN A 65 15.49 10.24 -7.79
N LYS A 66 16.30 10.26 -8.86
CA LYS A 66 16.70 11.51 -9.55
C LYS A 66 15.70 11.92 -10.63
N ASP A 67 15.29 10.96 -11.45
CA ASP A 67 14.36 11.13 -12.56
C ASP A 67 13.40 9.93 -12.57
N PHE A 68 12.11 10.21 -12.80
CA PHE A 68 11.04 9.20 -12.72
C PHE A 68 10.82 8.43 -14.04
N HIS A 69 11.51 8.79 -15.10
CA HIS A 69 11.49 8.12 -16.40
C HIS A 69 12.66 7.14 -16.59
N GLU A 70 13.77 7.37 -15.91
CA GLU A 70 14.93 6.47 -15.97
C GLU A 70 14.72 5.20 -15.11
N TYR A 71 15.31 4.08 -15.55
CA TYR A 71 15.29 2.78 -14.86
C TYR A 71 13.90 2.28 -14.39
N PRO A 72 12.87 2.24 -15.26
CA PRO A 72 11.53 1.83 -14.88
C PRO A 72 11.47 0.38 -14.34
N GLU A 73 12.28 -0.52 -14.91
CA GLU A 73 12.34 -1.92 -14.47
C GLU A 73 12.93 -2.07 -13.07
N HIS A 74 14.03 -1.37 -12.77
CA HIS A 74 14.61 -1.34 -11.42
C HIS A 74 13.62 -0.78 -10.43
N ARG A 75 12.92 0.30 -10.78
CA ARG A 75 11.95 0.94 -9.90
C ARG A 75 10.83 -0.01 -9.49
N VAL A 76 10.20 -0.67 -10.47
CA VAL A 76 9.14 -1.65 -10.20
C VAL A 76 9.66 -2.82 -9.37
N SER A 77 10.81 -3.38 -9.77
CA SER A 77 11.38 -4.56 -9.11
C SER A 77 11.87 -4.25 -7.68
N PHE A 78 12.38 -3.05 -7.45
CA PHE A 78 12.80 -2.57 -6.15
C PHE A 78 11.62 -2.43 -5.18
N PHE A 79 10.49 -1.86 -5.63
CA PHE A 79 9.30 -1.78 -4.80
C PHE A 79 8.66 -3.15 -4.53
N LYS A 80 8.66 -4.05 -5.52
CA LYS A 80 8.25 -5.45 -5.31
C LYS A 80 9.12 -6.15 -4.27
N LEU A 81 10.44 -5.90 -4.26
CA LEU A 81 11.35 -6.41 -3.25
C LEU A 81 11.03 -5.86 -1.85
N LEU A 82 10.84 -4.54 -1.72
CA LEU A 82 10.49 -3.94 -0.44
C LEU A 82 9.15 -4.44 0.09
N GLN A 83 8.15 -4.61 -0.79
CA GLN A 83 6.87 -5.22 -0.44
C GLN A 83 7.05 -6.65 0.08
N ALA A 84 7.84 -7.47 -0.61
CA ALA A 84 8.11 -8.84 -0.18
C ALA A 84 8.81 -8.90 1.18
N ILE A 85 9.78 -8.02 1.44
CA ILE A 85 10.44 -7.90 2.74
C ILE A 85 9.43 -7.50 3.82
N ASN A 86 8.59 -6.50 3.55
CA ASN A 86 7.55 -6.07 4.49
C ASN A 86 6.57 -7.20 4.81
N LEU A 87 6.12 -7.95 3.80
CA LEU A 87 5.10 -8.98 3.97
C LEU A 87 5.63 -10.24 4.68
N TYR A 88 6.86 -10.66 4.37
CA TYR A 88 7.37 -11.97 4.80
C TYR A 88 8.56 -11.92 5.76
N CYS A 89 9.22 -10.78 5.90
CA CYS A 89 10.44 -10.60 6.69
C CYS A 89 10.41 -9.29 7.48
N PHE A 90 9.23 -8.87 7.95
CA PHE A 90 9.03 -7.61 8.65
C PHE A 90 10.02 -7.33 9.81
N PRO A 91 10.41 -8.32 10.65
CA PRO A 91 11.40 -8.10 11.71
C PRO A 91 12.77 -7.62 11.18
N ALA A 92 13.13 -7.98 9.95
CA ALA A 92 14.34 -7.48 9.32
C ALA A 92 14.18 -6.04 8.80
N LEU A 93 12.97 -5.65 8.37
CA LEU A 93 12.68 -4.27 7.98
C LEU A 93 12.82 -3.30 9.15
N LEU A 94 12.49 -3.73 10.37
CA LEU A 94 12.66 -2.93 11.60
C LEU A 94 14.13 -2.67 11.98
N LYS A 95 15.08 -3.36 11.34
CA LYS A 95 16.53 -3.16 11.56
C LYS A 95 17.11 -2.06 10.68
N LEU A 96 16.33 -1.52 9.73
CA LEU A 96 16.75 -0.38 8.95
C LEU A 96 16.95 0.84 9.85
N ASP A 97 17.90 1.69 9.48
CA ASP A 97 18.04 2.97 10.17
C ASP A 97 16.90 3.93 9.81
N ALA A 98 16.79 5.05 10.54
CA ALA A 98 15.70 6.00 10.36
C ALA A 98 15.65 6.63 8.96
N SER A 99 16.79 6.79 8.28
CA SER A 99 16.86 7.38 6.94
C SER A 99 16.40 6.39 5.87
N GLN A 100 16.84 5.13 5.97
CA GLN A 100 16.42 4.03 5.11
C GLN A 100 14.92 3.76 5.29
N PHE A 101 14.46 3.72 6.55
CA PHE A 101 13.06 3.49 6.84
C PHE A 101 12.16 4.63 6.32
N LYS A 102 12.58 5.89 6.49
CA LYS A 102 11.89 7.03 5.88
C LYS A 102 11.79 6.87 4.37
N PHE A 103 12.86 6.42 3.70
CA PHE A 103 12.84 6.21 2.26
C PHE A 103 11.82 5.13 1.84
N VAL A 104 11.63 4.07 2.64
CA VAL A 104 10.58 3.06 2.40
C VAL A 104 9.19 3.71 2.41
N ILE A 105 8.93 4.66 3.32
CA ILE A 105 7.66 5.40 3.35
C ILE A 105 7.53 6.33 2.14
N ASP A 106 8.57 7.12 1.86
CA ASP A 106 8.57 8.05 0.73
C ASP A 106 8.37 7.31 -0.60
N SER A 107 8.92 6.09 -0.72
CA SER A 107 8.72 5.18 -1.84
C SER A 107 7.27 4.74 -2.01
N CYS A 108 6.61 4.35 -0.91
CA CYS A 108 5.19 3.98 -0.95
C CYS A 108 4.34 5.15 -1.44
N MET A 109 4.60 6.35 -0.90
CA MET A 109 3.85 7.56 -1.23
C MET A 109 4.12 8.03 -2.65
N TRP A 110 5.36 7.93 -3.11
CA TRP A 110 5.69 8.19 -4.50
C TRP A 110 4.97 7.22 -5.44
N ALA A 111 5.03 5.92 -5.16
CA ALA A 111 4.40 4.90 -5.99
C ALA A 111 2.88 5.13 -6.06
N SER A 112 2.24 5.52 -4.96
CA SER A 112 0.80 5.86 -4.94
C SER A 112 0.40 7.09 -5.75
N LYS A 113 1.36 7.92 -6.18
CA LYS A 113 1.15 9.11 -7.02
C LYS A 113 1.57 8.88 -8.48
N HIS A 114 1.77 7.63 -8.88
CA HIS A 114 2.29 7.28 -10.19
C HIS A 114 1.16 7.03 -11.20
N ASP A 115 1.33 7.47 -12.46
CA ASP A 115 0.33 7.32 -13.52
C ASP A 115 0.05 5.85 -13.90
N ASN A 116 1.04 4.97 -13.70
CA ASN A 116 0.88 3.54 -13.94
C ASN A 116 0.08 2.89 -12.79
N ARG A 117 -1.13 2.41 -13.12
CA ARG A 117 -2.07 1.74 -12.22
C ARG A 117 -1.50 0.57 -11.42
N GLU A 118 -0.57 -0.21 -11.98
CA GLU A 118 0.06 -1.33 -11.26
C GLU A 118 1.00 -0.81 -10.17
N VAL A 119 1.79 0.22 -10.51
CA VAL A 119 2.72 0.87 -9.58
C VAL A 119 1.95 1.57 -8.46
N GLU A 120 0.89 2.31 -8.81
CA GLU A 120 -0.03 2.95 -7.86
C GLU A 120 -0.57 1.95 -6.84
N ASN A 121 -1.17 0.86 -7.33
CA ASN A 121 -1.76 -0.15 -6.47
C ASN A 121 -0.70 -0.87 -5.61
N THR A 122 0.49 -1.11 -6.14
CA THR A 122 1.60 -1.70 -5.37
C THR A 122 2.00 -0.79 -4.22
N GLY A 123 2.16 0.52 -4.47
CA GLY A 123 2.51 1.50 -3.44
C GLY A 123 1.47 1.60 -2.32
N LEU A 124 0.20 1.69 -2.68
CA LEU A 124 -0.91 1.74 -1.72
C LEU A 124 -1.03 0.45 -0.90
N THR A 125 -0.88 -0.71 -1.54
CA THR A 125 -0.95 -2.01 -0.87
C THR A 125 0.21 -2.20 0.10
N MET A 126 1.43 -1.86 -0.33
CA MET A 126 2.62 -1.91 0.52
C MET A 126 2.47 -0.99 1.74
N CYS A 127 1.93 0.23 1.55
CA CYS A 127 1.67 1.14 2.67
C CYS A 127 0.65 0.56 3.66
N LEU A 128 -0.46 -0.01 3.17
CA LEU A 128 -1.46 -0.67 4.00
C LEU A 128 -0.86 -1.83 4.81
N GLU A 129 -0.09 -2.70 4.17
CA GLU A 129 0.61 -3.80 4.84
C GLU A 129 1.57 -3.27 5.91
N LEU A 130 2.33 -2.22 5.60
CA LEU A 130 3.27 -1.62 6.53
C LEU A 130 2.59 -1.03 7.76
N MET A 131 1.47 -0.32 7.57
CA MET A 131 0.67 0.22 8.67
C MET A 131 0.10 -0.91 9.55
N ASN A 132 -0.35 -2.00 8.94
CA ASN A 132 -0.80 -3.19 9.67
C ASN A 132 0.31 -3.82 10.50
N ASN A 133 1.46 -4.07 9.89
CA ASN A 133 2.60 -4.66 10.57
C ASN A 133 3.09 -3.78 11.73
N MET A 134 3.15 -2.46 11.54
CA MET A 134 3.50 -1.51 12.60
C MET A 134 2.49 -1.46 13.75
N ALA A 135 1.21 -1.68 13.48
CA ALA A 135 0.19 -1.79 14.52
C ALA A 135 0.35 -3.05 15.39
N GLU A 136 1.02 -4.09 14.88
CA GLU A 136 1.28 -5.34 15.62
C GLU A 136 2.66 -5.37 16.31
N THR A 137 3.48 -4.32 16.15
CA THR A 137 4.76 -4.19 16.88
C THR A 137 4.56 -3.86 18.36
N ASP A 138 5.67 -3.90 19.12
CA ASP A 138 5.67 -3.39 20.48
C ASP A 138 5.25 -1.91 20.54
N LEU A 139 4.71 -1.50 21.69
CA LEU A 139 4.12 -0.18 21.87
C LEU A 139 5.10 0.97 21.58
N GLN A 140 6.39 0.78 21.87
CA GLN A 140 7.40 1.82 21.66
C GLN A 140 7.65 2.01 20.16
N THR A 141 7.92 0.93 19.43
CA THR A 141 8.14 0.96 17.98
C THR A 141 6.91 1.50 17.26
N SER A 142 5.73 0.97 17.59
CA SER A 142 4.44 1.40 17.05
C SER A 142 4.20 2.90 17.28
N SER A 143 4.44 3.39 18.50
CA SER A 143 4.23 4.80 18.85
C SER A 143 5.18 5.73 18.10
N ILE A 144 6.45 5.35 17.92
CA ILE A 144 7.41 6.17 17.17
C ILE A 144 6.96 6.28 15.71
N PHE A 145 6.59 5.15 15.12
CA PHE A 145 6.11 5.10 13.74
C PHE A 145 4.88 5.97 13.51
N PHE A 146 3.80 5.76 14.28
CA PHE A 146 2.56 6.49 14.04
C PHE A 146 2.66 7.98 14.39
N ARG A 147 3.47 8.37 15.37
CA ARG A 147 3.72 9.80 15.64
C ARG A 147 4.43 10.49 14.48
N GLN A 148 5.33 9.79 13.79
CA GLN A 148 6.11 10.37 12.71
C GLN A 148 5.40 10.31 11.35
N PHE A 149 4.70 9.21 11.05
CA PHE A 149 4.26 8.92 9.68
C PHE A 149 2.75 8.88 9.49
N TYR A 150 1.93 8.83 10.56
CA TYR A 150 0.47 8.72 10.39
C TYR A 150 -0.12 9.90 9.61
N ILE A 151 0.23 11.13 10.00
CA ILE A 151 -0.29 12.34 9.34
C ILE A 151 0.28 12.53 7.92
N PRO A 152 1.60 12.38 7.68
CA PRO A 152 2.13 12.40 6.32
C PRO A 152 1.46 11.40 5.37
N ILE A 153 1.28 10.14 5.81
CA ILE A 153 0.58 9.12 5.01
C ILE A 153 -0.87 9.55 4.76
N LEU A 154 -1.57 10.03 5.78
CA LEU A 154 -2.96 10.47 5.65
C LEU A 154 -3.12 11.58 4.62
N GLN A 155 -2.23 12.58 4.67
CA GLN A 155 -2.23 13.71 3.74
C GLN A 155 -2.01 13.25 2.31
N ASP A 156 -1.02 12.38 2.09
CA ASP A 156 -0.70 11.87 0.75
C ASP A 156 -1.84 11.01 0.19
N VAL A 157 -2.48 10.18 1.02
CA VAL A 157 -3.63 9.39 0.59
C VAL A 157 -4.83 10.27 0.26
N PHE A 158 -5.10 11.32 1.05
CA PHE A 158 -6.15 12.28 0.71
C PHE A 158 -5.82 13.07 -0.55
N PHE A 159 -4.57 13.47 -0.74
CA PHE A 159 -4.11 14.17 -1.94
C PHE A 159 -4.42 13.35 -3.20
N VAL A 160 -3.98 12.07 -3.21
CA VAL A 160 -4.23 11.14 -4.31
C VAL A 160 -5.73 10.86 -4.49
N LEU A 161 -6.47 10.64 -3.40
CA LEU A 161 -7.92 10.37 -3.44
C LEU A 161 -8.71 11.52 -4.07
N THR A 162 -8.27 12.76 -3.84
CA THR A 162 -8.92 13.96 -4.39
C THR A 162 -8.40 14.38 -5.75
N ASP A 163 -7.40 13.68 -6.29
CA ASP A 163 -6.89 13.92 -7.63
C ASP A 163 -7.78 13.21 -8.67
N THR A 164 -8.13 13.91 -9.74
CA THR A 164 -8.94 13.35 -10.81
C THR A 164 -8.19 12.31 -11.65
N ASP A 165 -6.86 12.30 -11.62
CA ASP A 165 -6.02 11.39 -12.41
C ASP A 165 -5.76 10.04 -11.71
N HIS A 166 -6.02 9.95 -10.40
CA HIS A 166 -5.76 8.75 -9.59
C HIS A 166 -7.02 7.97 -9.20
N LYS A 167 -8.10 8.06 -9.99
CA LYS A 167 -9.35 7.33 -9.73
C LYS A 167 -9.18 5.81 -9.80
N ALA A 168 -8.17 5.33 -10.52
CA ALA A 168 -7.86 3.91 -10.69
C ALA A 168 -7.50 3.20 -9.37
N GLY A 169 -6.84 3.88 -8.43
CA GLY A 169 -6.46 3.34 -7.13
C GLY A 169 -7.53 3.49 -6.04
N PHE A 170 -8.73 3.99 -6.37
CA PHE A 170 -9.78 4.32 -5.39
C PHE A 170 -10.05 3.22 -4.35
N LYS A 171 -10.09 1.95 -4.77
CA LYS A 171 -10.28 0.81 -3.86
C LYS A 171 -9.18 0.73 -2.81
N SER A 172 -7.92 0.80 -3.24
CA SER A 172 -6.74 0.68 -2.38
C SER A 172 -6.60 1.90 -1.47
N GLN A 173 -6.88 3.11 -1.99
CA GLN A 173 -6.94 4.36 -1.22
C GLN A 173 -8.01 4.28 -0.12
N ALA A 174 -9.23 3.82 -0.47
CA ALA A 174 -10.32 3.65 0.48
C ALA A 174 -9.99 2.62 1.56
N MET A 175 -9.33 1.52 1.21
CA MET A 175 -8.93 0.49 2.17
C MET A 175 -7.90 1.02 3.16
N LEU A 176 -6.89 1.74 2.66
CA LEU A 176 -5.88 2.38 3.49
C LEU A 176 -6.50 3.38 4.47
N LEU A 177 -7.37 4.29 3.99
CA LEU A 177 -8.08 5.21 4.87
C LEU A 177 -8.95 4.49 5.88
N SER A 178 -9.76 3.51 5.47
CA SER A 178 -10.61 2.73 6.38
C SER A 178 -9.76 2.14 7.51
N ARG A 179 -8.59 1.60 7.17
CA ARG A 179 -7.70 0.99 8.15
C ARG A 179 -7.07 2.00 9.11
N MET A 180 -6.67 3.17 8.61
CA MET A 180 -6.15 4.26 9.44
C MET A 180 -7.20 4.72 10.47
N PHE A 181 -8.42 5.00 10.02
CA PHE A 181 -9.51 5.41 10.91
C PHE A 181 -9.93 4.29 11.89
N PHE A 182 -9.89 3.03 11.45
CA PHE A 182 -10.13 1.88 12.31
C PHE A 182 -9.14 1.84 13.48
N PHE A 183 -7.83 2.02 13.22
CA PHE A 183 -6.82 2.00 14.27
C PHE A 183 -7.04 3.05 15.36
N VAL A 184 -7.51 4.24 14.99
CA VAL A 184 -7.87 5.29 15.94
C VAL A 184 -9.16 4.95 16.67
N THR A 185 -10.18 4.44 15.96
CA THR A 185 -11.50 4.14 16.53
C THR A 185 -11.44 3.00 17.55
N THR A 186 -10.64 1.96 17.30
CA THR A 186 -10.50 0.81 18.19
C THR A 186 -9.40 0.98 19.24
N ASN A 187 -8.79 2.17 19.34
CA ASN A 187 -7.63 2.43 20.20
C ASN A 187 -6.46 1.44 19.98
N LYS A 188 -6.27 0.96 18.75
CA LYS A 188 -5.09 0.16 18.37
C LYS A 188 -3.82 1.02 18.50
N ILE A 189 -3.91 2.30 18.15
CA ILE A 189 -2.87 3.31 18.38
C ILE A 189 -3.17 4.04 19.69
N GLN A 190 -2.46 3.64 20.75
CA GLN A 190 -2.72 4.16 22.10
C GLN A 190 -2.00 5.48 22.40
N GLN A 191 -0.85 5.71 21.77
CA GLN A 191 -0.06 6.92 21.96
C GLN A 191 -0.48 8.02 21.00
N PRO A 192 -0.23 9.31 21.33
CA PRO A 192 -0.56 10.42 20.43
C PRO A 192 0.09 10.28 19.05
N ILE A 193 -0.74 10.37 17.99
CA ILE A 193 -0.30 10.42 16.57
C ILE A 193 0.26 11.78 16.16
N TYR A 194 0.32 12.72 17.09
CA TYR A 194 0.68 14.12 16.89
C TYR A 194 1.78 14.54 17.85
N SER A 195 2.47 15.63 17.51
CA SER A 195 3.48 16.23 18.37
C SER A 195 2.86 17.26 19.34
N PRO A 196 3.46 17.54 20.51
CA PRO A 196 2.90 18.47 21.49
C PRO A 196 2.67 19.90 20.97
N GLU A 197 3.32 20.27 19.87
CA GLU A 197 3.16 21.55 19.19
C GLU A 197 1.89 21.61 18.33
N GLN A 198 1.35 20.45 17.94
CA GLN A 198 0.19 20.34 17.05
C GLN A 198 -1.15 20.34 17.79
N ALA A 199 -1.18 19.81 19.02
CA ALA A 199 -2.40 19.81 19.82
C ALA A 199 -2.08 19.74 21.33
N PRO A 200 -2.99 20.27 22.19
CA PRO A 200 -2.82 20.24 23.64
C PRO A 200 -2.62 18.82 24.19
N MET A 201 -1.87 18.72 25.30
CA MET A 201 -1.77 17.47 26.05
C MET A 201 -3.15 16.99 26.52
N GLY A 202 -3.42 15.71 26.33
CA GLY A 202 -4.70 15.08 26.71
C GLY A 202 -5.75 15.04 25.60
N THR A 203 -5.50 15.67 24.45
CA THR A 203 -6.35 15.52 23.26
C THR A 203 -6.35 14.05 22.82
N SER A 204 -7.51 13.46 22.57
CA SER A 204 -7.55 12.08 22.06
C SER A 204 -7.12 12.04 20.59
N ASN A 205 -6.57 10.90 20.15
CA ASN A 205 -6.25 10.68 18.72
C ASN A 205 -7.47 10.91 17.82
N ARG A 206 -8.66 10.55 18.30
CA ARG A 206 -9.93 10.75 17.60
C ARG A 206 -10.25 12.24 17.42
N GLU A 207 -10.21 13.02 18.50
CA GLU A 207 -10.49 14.46 18.46
C GLU A 207 -9.50 15.20 17.56
N PHE A 208 -8.21 14.92 17.73
CA PHE A 208 -7.16 15.51 16.89
C PHE A 208 -7.39 15.19 15.41
N LEU A 209 -7.61 13.93 15.07
CA LEU A 209 -7.78 13.50 13.68
C LEU A 209 -9.06 14.08 13.06
N GLN A 210 -10.14 14.19 13.83
CA GLN A 210 -11.38 14.80 13.37
C GLN A 210 -11.20 16.29 13.01
N GLU A 211 -10.52 17.06 13.86
CA GLU A 211 -10.22 18.47 13.59
C GLU A 211 -9.23 18.63 12.43
N TYR A 212 -8.21 17.78 12.39
CA TYR A 212 -7.18 17.79 11.36
C TYR A 212 -7.77 17.55 9.96
N VAL A 213 -8.53 16.47 9.78
CA VAL A 213 -9.15 16.11 8.49
C VAL A 213 -10.20 17.16 8.11
N GLY A 214 -10.99 17.65 9.07
CA GLY A 214 -11.95 18.71 8.81
C GLY A 214 -11.28 19.97 8.26
N SER A 215 -10.17 20.39 8.89
CA SER A 215 -9.38 21.55 8.45
C SER A 215 -8.70 21.34 7.10
N LEU A 216 -8.17 20.15 6.85
CA LEU A 216 -7.56 19.77 5.57
C LEU A 216 -8.58 19.91 4.43
N LEU A 217 -9.78 19.33 4.57
CA LEU A 217 -10.83 19.36 3.56
C LEU A 217 -11.41 20.77 3.35
N GLN A 218 -11.61 21.53 4.44
CA GLN A 218 -12.10 22.91 4.35
C GLN A 218 -11.09 23.83 3.63
N SER A 219 -9.79 23.55 3.78
CA SER A 219 -8.72 24.28 3.10
C SER A 219 -8.63 23.94 1.61
N ALA A 220 -8.77 22.65 1.28
CA ALA A 220 -8.76 22.16 -0.09
C ALA A 220 -10.01 22.60 -0.87
N PHE A 221 -11.20 22.49 -0.27
CA PHE A 221 -12.48 22.72 -0.94
C PHE A 221 -13.27 23.84 -0.28
N LYS A 222 -12.94 25.09 -0.61
CA LYS A 222 -13.55 26.30 -0.03
C LYS A 222 -15.06 26.42 -0.25
N ASN A 223 -15.60 25.68 -1.22
CA ASN A 223 -17.02 25.63 -1.56
C ASN A 223 -17.82 24.63 -0.72
N LEU A 224 -17.17 23.78 0.08
CA LEU A 224 -17.86 22.86 1.00
C LEU A 224 -18.36 23.62 2.23
N GLN A 225 -19.60 23.33 2.61
CA GLN A 225 -20.17 23.83 3.86
C GLN A 225 -19.55 23.08 5.04
N GLU A 226 -19.26 23.79 6.14
CA GLU A 226 -18.66 23.20 7.34
C GLU A 226 -19.45 22.00 7.88
N VAL A 227 -20.79 22.05 7.79
CA VAL A 227 -21.67 20.94 8.19
C VAL A 227 -21.45 19.70 7.32
N GLN A 228 -21.27 19.87 6.01
CA GLN A 228 -21.00 18.77 5.08
C GLN A 228 -19.65 18.12 5.38
N VAL A 229 -18.61 18.93 5.65
CA VAL A 229 -17.28 18.42 6.04
C VAL A 229 -17.37 17.64 7.35
N LYS A 230 -18.04 18.18 8.38
CA LYS A 230 -18.22 17.50 9.67
C LYS A 230 -18.96 16.16 9.52
N GLN A 231 -20.03 16.12 8.73
CA GLN A 231 -20.78 14.89 8.45
C GLN A 231 -19.91 13.85 7.74
N PHE A 232 -19.14 14.28 6.73
CA PHE A 232 -18.22 13.40 6.02
C PHE A 232 -17.16 12.79 6.97
N VAL A 233 -16.48 13.62 7.76
CA VAL A 233 -15.45 13.16 8.70
C VAL A 233 -16.04 12.21 9.75
N GLN A 234 -17.24 12.50 10.27
CA GLN A 234 -17.92 11.59 11.19
C GLN A 234 -18.22 10.23 10.55
N GLY A 235 -18.55 10.20 9.25
CA GLY A 235 -18.72 8.97 8.49
C GLY A 235 -17.45 8.11 8.46
N LEU A 236 -16.27 8.73 8.32
CA LEU A 236 -14.98 8.02 8.33
C LEU A 236 -14.73 7.28 9.66
N PHE A 237 -15.19 7.83 10.79
CA PHE A 237 -15.08 7.18 12.10
C PHE A 237 -16.16 6.13 12.38
N THR A 238 -17.32 6.22 11.72
CA THR A 238 -18.46 5.35 12.02
C THR A 238 -18.55 4.15 11.08
N LEU A 239 -18.01 4.26 9.87
CA LEU A 239 -18.13 3.24 8.82
C LEU A 239 -16.85 2.41 8.63
N ASN A 240 -15.75 2.71 9.33
CA ASN A 240 -14.43 2.09 9.09
C ASN A 240 -14.32 0.58 9.35
N ASP A 241 -15.32 -0.02 10.01
CA ASP A 241 -15.40 -1.47 10.24
C ASP A 241 -16.18 -2.22 9.13
N ASP A 242 -16.87 -1.48 8.25
CA ASP A 242 -17.59 -2.03 7.09
C ASP A 242 -17.04 -1.39 5.81
N PHE A 243 -16.10 -2.09 5.17
CA PHE A 243 -15.39 -1.57 3.99
C PHE A 243 -16.34 -1.17 2.86
N ALA A 244 -17.43 -1.91 2.64
CA ALA A 244 -18.38 -1.59 1.59
C ALA A 244 -19.06 -0.24 1.87
N LYS A 245 -19.54 -0.02 3.11
CA LYS A 245 -20.14 1.26 3.51
C LYS A 245 -19.13 2.40 3.53
N PHE A 246 -17.92 2.17 4.02
CA PHE A 246 -16.85 3.18 4.04
C PHE A 246 -16.50 3.64 2.62
N LYS A 247 -16.31 2.69 1.71
CA LYS A 247 -16.01 2.96 0.30
C LYS A 247 -17.16 3.72 -0.38
N THR A 248 -18.41 3.33 -0.16
CA THR A 248 -19.57 4.07 -0.67
C THR A 248 -19.61 5.50 -0.13
N HIS A 249 -19.38 5.68 1.17
CA HIS A 249 -19.34 7.02 1.79
C HIS A 249 -18.24 7.91 1.20
N LEU A 250 -17.04 7.37 0.95
CA LEU A 250 -15.98 8.08 0.24
C LEU A 250 -16.40 8.44 -1.18
N ARG A 251 -16.99 7.50 -1.92
CA ARG A 251 -17.43 7.72 -3.29
C ARG A 251 -18.47 8.82 -3.39
N ASP A 252 -19.48 8.79 -2.54
CA ASP A 252 -20.57 9.77 -2.53
C ASP A 252 -20.04 11.17 -2.20
N PHE A 253 -19.08 11.26 -1.28
CA PHE A 253 -18.38 12.51 -1.00
C PHE A 253 -17.63 13.02 -2.23
N LEU A 254 -16.81 12.18 -2.89
CA LEU A 254 -16.09 12.56 -4.09
C LEU A 254 -17.04 13.04 -5.19
N ILE A 255 -18.11 12.31 -5.50
CA ILE A 255 -19.10 12.71 -6.52
C ILE A 255 -19.76 14.05 -6.17
N SER A 256 -19.92 14.37 -4.88
CA SER A 256 -20.45 15.67 -4.45
C SER A 256 -19.50 16.85 -4.70
N LEU A 257 -18.21 16.58 -4.91
CA LEU A 257 -17.22 17.58 -5.31
C LEU A 257 -17.41 17.94 -6.78
N LYS A 258 -17.43 19.24 -7.08
CA LYS A 258 -17.64 19.73 -8.46
C LYS A 258 -16.62 19.16 -9.46
N GLU A 259 -15.39 18.95 -9.03
CA GLU A 259 -14.28 18.43 -9.84
C GLU A 259 -14.50 16.97 -10.27
N PHE A 260 -15.36 16.24 -9.54
CA PHE A 260 -15.72 14.84 -9.79
C PHE A 260 -17.13 14.67 -10.37
N ALA A 261 -17.81 15.75 -10.76
CA ALA A 261 -19.16 15.70 -11.33
C ALA A 261 -19.23 15.13 -12.78
N GLY A 262 -18.15 14.50 -13.26
CA GLY A 262 -17.99 13.96 -14.61
C GLY A 262 -17.96 12.43 -14.69
N ASP A 263 -17.04 11.88 -15.49
CA ASP A 263 -16.87 10.42 -15.61
C ASP A 263 -16.33 9.81 -14.31
N ASN A 264 -17.18 8.96 -13.71
CA ASN A 264 -16.95 8.30 -12.43
C ASN A 264 -16.88 6.77 -12.57
N ALA A 265 -16.79 6.24 -13.79
CA ALA A 265 -16.78 4.79 -14.04
C ALA A 265 -15.68 4.06 -13.27
N GLU A 266 -14.52 4.70 -13.08
CA GLU A 266 -13.39 4.13 -12.33
C GLU A 266 -13.70 3.91 -10.85
N LEU A 267 -14.51 4.78 -10.23
CA LEU A 267 -14.91 4.63 -8.83
C LEU A 267 -15.75 3.35 -8.58
N TYR A 268 -16.40 2.83 -9.64
CA TYR A 268 -17.21 1.59 -9.63
C TYR A 268 -16.49 0.39 -10.26
N ALA A 269 -15.16 0.45 -10.45
CA ALA A 269 -14.41 -0.63 -11.10
C ALA A 269 -14.55 -1.97 -10.38
N GLU A 270 -14.53 -1.97 -9.04
CA GLU A 270 -14.67 -3.20 -8.24
C GLU A 270 -16.07 -3.81 -8.36
N GLU A 271 -17.13 -3.01 -8.29
CA GLU A 271 -18.50 -3.49 -8.46
C GLU A 271 -18.70 -4.13 -9.83
N ARG A 272 -18.07 -3.56 -10.87
CA ARG A 272 -18.08 -4.13 -12.22
C ARG A 272 -17.30 -5.45 -12.29
N GLU A 273 -16.13 -5.52 -11.66
CA GLU A 273 -15.32 -6.75 -11.62
C GLU A 273 -16.04 -7.87 -10.87
N GLN A 274 -16.66 -7.55 -9.72
CA GLN A 274 -17.43 -8.49 -8.94
C GLN A 274 -18.65 -9.01 -9.71
N ALA A 275 -19.44 -8.12 -10.33
CA ALA A 275 -20.57 -8.52 -11.16
C ALA A 275 -20.15 -9.40 -12.34
N LEU A 276 -19.00 -9.11 -12.97
CA LEU A 276 -18.45 -9.94 -14.05
C LEU A 276 -18.02 -11.32 -13.54
N ARG A 277 -17.40 -11.38 -12.35
CA ARG A 277 -16.97 -12.64 -11.72
C ARG A 277 -18.19 -13.50 -11.35
N GLU A 278 -19.23 -12.91 -10.76
CA GLU A 278 -20.47 -13.60 -10.42
C GLU A 278 -21.21 -14.08 -11.68
N ALA A 279 -21.27 -13.27 -12.74
CA ALA A 279 -21.86 -13.67 -14.02
C ALA A 279 -21.10 -14.84 -14.66
N LYS A 280 -19.75 -14.80 -14.68
CA LYS A 280 -18.91 -15.88 -15.18
C LYS A 280 -19.09 -17.17 -14.36
N ALA A 281 -19.16 -17.06 -13.03
CA ALA A 281 -19.41 -18.21 -12.16
C ALA A 281 -20.79 -18.83 -12.45
N ALA A 282 -21.84 -18.01 -12.56
CA ALA A 282 -23.19 -18.47 -12.88
C ALA A 282 -23.30 -19.09 -14.27
N GLU A 283 -22.58 -18.56 -15.27
CA GLU A 283 -22.50 -19.13 -16.61
C GLU A 283 -21.77 -20.47 -16.61
N ARG A 284 -20.64 -20.56 -15.90
CA ARG A 284 -19.89 -21.81 -15.72
C ARG A 284 -20.74 -22.88 -15.03
N ASP A 285 -21.46 -22.53 -13.97
CA ASP A 285 -22.38 -23.42 -13.26
C ASP A 285 -23.52 -23.94 -14.16
N ARG A 286 -23.98 -23.13 -15.12
CA ARG A 286 -24.95 -23.55 -16.14
C ARG A 286 -24.31 -24.47 -17.17
N ALA A 287 -23.10 -24.15 -17.61
CA ALA A 287 -22.36 -24.95 -18.59
C ALA A 287 -21.97 -26.33 -18.04
N MET A 288 -21.60 -26.44 -16.75
CA MET A 288 -21.32 -27.72 -16.07
C MET A 288 -22.53 -28.67 -16.07
N LYS A 289 -23.75 -28.13 -16.08
CA LYS A 289 -25.00 -28.93 -16.06
C LYS A 289 -25.40 -29.48 -17.43
N VAL A 290 -24.73 -29.09 -18.52
CA VAL A 290 -25.06 -29.50 -19.88
C VAL A 290 -23.81 -30.05 -20.58
N GLY A 291 -23.80 -31.36 -20.82
CA GLY A 291 -22.68 -32.03 -21.48
C GLY A 291 -22.34 -31.42 -22.85
N GLY A 292 -21.07 -31.10 -23.06
CA GLY A 292 -20.55 -30.51 -24.30
C GLY A 292 -20.45 -28.98 -24.32
N LEU A 293 -20.90 -28.28 -23.27
CA LEU A 293 -20.75 -26.81 -23.17
C LEU A 293 -19.40 -26.36 -22.58
N LEU A 294 -18.72 -27.22 -21.80
CA LEU A 294 -17.36 -26.98 -21.33
C LEU A 294 -16.38 -27.82 -22.13
N LYS A 295 -15.22 -27.23 -22.47
CA LYS A 295 -14.14 -27.99 -23.09
C LYS A 295 -13.51 -28.91 -22.03
N PRO A 296 -12.97 -30.09 -22.40
CA PRO A 296 -12.31 -30.98 -21.45
C PRO A 296 -11.21 -30.30 -20.62
N ALA A 297 -10.37 -29.45 -21.23
CA ALA A 297 -9.32 -28.70 -20.52
C ALA A 297 -9.84 -27.65 -19.51
N GLU A 298 -11.13 -27.31 -19.56
CA GLU A 298 -11.80 -26.38 -18.63
C GLU A 298 -12.49 -27.12 -17.46
N MET A 299 -12.58 -28.45 -17.55
CA MET A 299 -13.11 -29.33 -16.51
C MET A 299 -12.03 -29.73 -15.50
N ASP A 300 -10.79 -29.98 -15.97
CA ASP A 300 -9.67 -30.48 -15.15
C ASP A 300 -9.11 -29.46 -14.14
N GLN A 301 -9.53 -28.19 -14.20
CA GLN A 301 -9.12 -27.15 -13.23
C GLN A 301 -9.77 -27.31 -11.83
N GLU A 302 -10.67 -28.28 -11.64
CA GLU A 302 -11.27 -28.59 -10.33
C GLU A 302 -10.37 -29.42 -9.41
N ASP A 303 -9.44 -30.20 -9.95
CA ASP A 303 -8.65 -31.15 -9.13
C ASP A 303 -7.35 -30.53 -8.54
N GLU A 304 -7.06 -29.25 -8.82
CA GLU A 304 -5.83 -28.55 -8.38
C GLU A 304 -6.05 -27.31 -7.48
N LEU A 305 -7.27 -27.06 -7.01
CA LEU A 305 -7.60 -26.00 -6.03
C LEU A 305 -7.93 -26.58 -4.64
#